data_AF-A0A1V5S7P7-F1
#
_entry.id   AF-A0A1V5S7P7-F1
#
_cell.length_a   1.000
_cell.length_b   1.000
_cell.length_c   1.000
_cell.angle_alpha   90.00
_cell.angle_beta   90.00
_cell.angle_gamma   90.00
#
_symmetry.space_group_name_H-M   'P 1'
#
loop_
_entity.id
_entity.type
_entity.pdbx_description
1 polymer ?
#
loop_
_entity_poly.entity_id
_entity_poly.type
_entity_poly.pdbx_seq_one_letter_code
_entity_poly.pdbx_strand_id
1 'polypeptide(L)'
;MSNKLSEKHPELIKEWSEKNSPLTADDVTFGSNKLYWWKGDCGHEWQASAKSRSSGEKCPICSGARVIDGINDLQTLNPNIAAEWSDKNSPLFPSMVTVGSHKKVIWQCSKGHEWIASVKSRTINKTGCPYCSHNAVLAGYNDLSTTFPNVAAEWSDRNLPLRPNMVTAFANKKVWWRCSKGHEWNTLISTRSGGSQCPYCSGIQLLKGFNDLQTTHPKLALEWSIKNGSLSPDTVNEKSIKMVWWKCGVCGYEWQSQIKSRVNGSKCAVCSEREVYTGYNDLATTDPVIAAEWDKKKNKFCVNKVSRNSLYSVWWKCSNGHSWKARIADRAIDNQPCKMCEQEYLSVYPEFLISLYARRNDIKAVLHSDEQTGIEIDVYLPELNLGIDCHGATNAFERNENSIKEHICKQSGIEYLNIPFKGNTNTYAIIIRNLFRRHHIIISSDERTDNETINEMFKKWRRTY
;
A
#
# COMPACT_ATOMS: atom_id res chain seq x y z
N MET A 1 -51.71 -24.59 -74.52
CA MET A 1 -50.53 -24.11 -73.78
C MET A 1 -49.39 -25.07 -74.08
N SER A 2 -48.23 -24.56 -74.50
CA SER A 2 -47.09 -25.42 -74.83
C SER A 2 -46.55 -26.11 -73.59
N ASN A 3 -46.27 -27.40 -73.71
CA ASN A 3 -45.68 -28.24 -72.66
C ASN A 3 -44.19 -28.52 -72.91
N LYS A 4 -43.58 -27.80 -73.86
CA LYS A 4 -42.16 -27.91 -74.18
C LYS A 4 -41.29 -27.39 -73.04
N LEU A 5 -40.17 -28.05 -72.82
CA LEU A 5 -39.19 -27.70 -71.79
C LEU A 5 -38.62 -26.29 -72.03
N SER A 6 -38.27 -25.97 -73.27
CA SER A 6 -37.70 -24.69 -73.68
C SER A 6 -38.60 -23.47 -73.42
N GLU A 7 -39.91 -23.60 -73.64
CA GLU A 7 -40.87 -22.51 -73.44
C GLU A 7 -41.24 -22.30 -71.97
N LYS A 8 -41.31 -23.40 -71.18
CA LYS A 8 -41.72 -23.35 -69.77
C LYS A 8 -40.55 -23.11 -68.82
N HIS A 9 -39.36 -23.58 -69.17
CA HIS A 9 -38.14 -23.50 -68.37
C HIS A 9 -36.94 -23.08 -69.25
N PRO A 10 -36.95 -21.87 -69.83
CA PRO A 10 -35.87 -21.40 -70.70
C PRO A 10 -34.50 -21.36 -70.01
N GLU A 11 -34.47 -21.26 -68.69
CA GLU A 11 -33.25 -21.35 -67.88
C GLU A 11 -32.55 -22.71 -68.01
N LEU A 12 -33.30 -23.80 -68.21
CA LEU A 12 -32.75 -25.15 -68.31
C LEU A 12 -32.13 -25.46 -69.68
N ILE A 13 -32.43 -24.66 -70.71
CA ILE A 13 -31.84 -24.83 -72.06
C ILE A 13 -30.33 -24.63 -72.01
N LYS A 14 -29.86 -23.68 -71.20
CA LYS A 14 -28.42 -23.39 -71.02
C LYS A 14 -27.66 -24.58 -70.43
N GLU A 15 -28.35 -25.43 -69.69
CA GLU A 15 -27.78 -26.63 -69.06
C GLU A 15 -28.00 -27.89 -69.91
N TRP A 16 -28.58 -27.81 -71.11
CA TRP A 16 -28.79 -28.96 -71.99
C TRP A 16 -27.46 -29.41 -72.62
N SER A 17 -27.05 -30.66 -72.41
CA SER A 17 -25.78 -31.15 -72.95
C SER A 17 -25.88 -31.54 -74.43
N GLU A 18 -24.81 -31.28 -75.19
CA GLU A 18 -24.64 -31.73 -76.58
C GLU A 18 -24.72 -33.26 -76.72
N LYS A 19 -24.48 -34.00 -75.63
CA LYS A 19 -24.60 -35.47 -75.56
C LYS A 19 -26.02 -36.00 -75.82
N ASN A 20 -27.03 -35.13 -75.83
CA ASN A 20 -28.40 -35.51 -76.16
C ASN A 20 -28.67 -35.54 -77.68
N SER A 21 -27.71 -35.10 -78.52
CA SER A 21 -27.86 -35.10 -79.98
C SER A 21 -28.32 -36.48 -80.50
N PRO A 22 -29.34 -36.55 -81.39
CA PRO A 22 -29.94 -35.44 -82.16
C PRO A 22 -31.10 -34.69 -81.46
N LEU A 23 -31.42 -34.99 -80.20
CA LEU A 23 -32.54 -34.36 -79.49
C LEU A 23 -32.19 -32.97 -78.97
N THR A 24 -33.08 -32.01 -79.21
CA THR A 24 -33.02 -30.64 -78.67
C THR A 24 -33.97 -30.47 -77.49
N ALA A 25 -33.78 -29.40 -76.71
CA ALA A 25 -34.68 -29.07 -75.60
C ALA A 25 -36.12 -28.76 -76.08
N ASP A 26 -36.31 -28.43 -77.36
CA ASP A 26 -37.64 -28.20 -77.97
C ASP A 26 -38.42 -29.51 -78.22
N ASP A 27 -37.71 -30.64 -78.30
CA ASP A 27 -38.27 -31.97 -78.57
C ASP A 27 -38.78 -32.67 -77.30
N VAL A 28 -38.59 -32.06 -76.12
CA VAL A 28 -38.83 -32.67 -74.82
C VAL A 28 -39.85 -31.86 -74.00
N THR A 29 -40.77 -32.56 -73.34
CA THR A 29 -41.73 -31.93 -72.43
C THR A 29 -41.15 -31.77 -71.02
N PHE A 30 -41.49 -30.69 -70.34
CA PHE A 30 -40.97 -30.40 -68.98
C PHE A 30 -41.38 -31.46 -67.93
N GLY A 31 -42.41 -32.27 -68.21
CA GLY A 31 -42.87 -33.37 -67.36
C GLY A 31 -42.27 -34.75 -67.67
N SER A 32 -41.33 -34.86 -68.61
CA SER A 32 -40.74 -36.15 -69.02
C SER A 32 -39.94 -36.81 -67.90
N ASN A 33 -40.21 -38.09 -67.64
CA ASN A 33 -39.44 -38.91 -66.69
C ASN A 33 -38.19 -39.57 -67.33
N LYS A 34 -37.96 -39.39 -68.63
CA LYS A 34 -36.75 -39.92 -69.30
C LYS A 34 -35.51 -39.16 -68.83
N LEU A 35 -34.38 -39.86 -68.71
CA LEU A 35 -33.10 -39.26 -68.35
C LEU A 35 -32.46 -38.61 -69.58
N TYR A 36 -32.02 -37.38 -69.41
CA TYR A 36 -31.25 -36.62 -70.40
C TYR A 36 -29.95 -36.14 -69.75
N TRP A 37 -28.93 -35.87 -70.56
CA TRP A 37 -27.66 -35.30 -70.11
C TRP A 37 -27.77 -33.80 -69.90
N TRP A 38 -27.34 -33.35 -68.73
CA TRP A 38 -27.27 -31.95 -68.35
C TRP A 38 -25.83 -31.57 -68.08
N LYS A 39 -25.45 -30.35 -68.45
CA LYS A 39 -24.15 -29.74 -68.16
C LYS A 39 -24.41 -28.43 -67.43
N GLY A 40 -24.19 -28.43 -66.12
CA GLY A 40 -24.42 -27.23 -65.32
C GLY A 40 -23.32 -26.19 -65.55
N ASP A 41 -23.56 -24.94 -65.17
CA ASP A 41 -22.57 -23.85 -65.22
C ASP A 41 -21.27 -24.17 -64.45
N CYS A 42 -21.37 -25.07 -63.47
CA CYS A 42 -20.24 -25.66 -62.76
C CYS A 42 -19.32 -26.56 -63.61
N GLY A 43 -19.64 -26.78 -64.88
CA GLY A 43 -18.90 -27.66 -65.80
C GLY A 43 -19.20 -29.16 -65.62
N HIS A 44 -19.88 -29.55 -64.54
CA HIS A 44 -20.26 -30.94 -64.29
C HIS A 44 -21.37 -31.42 -65.22
N GLU A 45 -21.23 -32.65 -65.69
CA GLU A 45 -22.25 -33.33 -66.50
C GLU A 45 -22.92 -34.47 -65.71
N TRP A 46 -24.25 -34.54 -65.76
CA TRP A 46 -25.02 -35.60 -65.11
C TRP A 46 -26.29 -35.95 -65.86
N GLN A 47 -26.85 -37.12 -65.58
CA GLN A 47 -28.16 -37.52 -66.08
C GLN A 47 -29.25 -37.26 -65.05
N ALA A 48 -30.34 -36.62 -65.47
CA ALA A 48 -31.54 -36.38 -64.68
C ALA A 48 -32.76 -36.30 -65.60
N SER A 49 -33.97 -36.48 -65.04
CA SER A 49 -35.19 -36.34 -65.83
C SER A 49 -35.56 -34.86 -66.06
N ALA A 50 -36.24 -34.57 -67.17
CA ALA A 50 -36.76 -33.21 -67.41
C ALA A 50 -37.72 -32.79 -66.28
N LYS A 51 -38.57 -33.71 -65.82
CA LYS A 51 -39.47 -33.49 -64.66
C LYS A 51 -38.72 -33.09 -63.40
N SER A 52 -37.63 -33.79 -63.06
CA SER A 52 -36.84 -33.50 -61.86
C SER A 52 -36.14 -32.15 -61.96
N ARG A 53 -35.56 -31.83 -63.13
CA ARG A 53 -34.91 -30.52 -63.35
C ARG A 53 -35.93 -29.38 -63.30
N SER A 54 -37.09 -29.54 -63.92
CA SER A 54 -38.21 -28.58 -63.83
C SER A 54 -38.77 -28.42 -62.42
N SER A 55 -38.61 -29.44 -61.55
CA SER A 55 -38.94 -29.36 -60.13
C SER A 55 -37.84 -28.71 -59.26
N GLY A 56 -36.73 -28.27 -59.88
CA GLY A 56 -35.66 -27.53 -59.23
C GLY A 56 -34.45 -28.36 -58.76
N GLU A 57 -34.35 -29.65 -59.11
CA GLU A 57 -33.20 -30.49 -58.74
C GLU A 57 -31.91 -29.96 -59.39
N LYS A 58 -30.95 -29.46 -58.62
CA LYS A 58 -29.68 -28.90 -59.14
C LYS A 58 -28.65 -30.00 -59.42
N CYS A 59 -27.46 -29.60 -59.89
CA CYS A 59 -26.33 -30.51 -60.08
C CYS A 59 -26.10 -31.39 -58.82
N PRO A 60 -26.15 -32.74 -58.95
CA PRO A 60 -26.02 -33.67 -57.83
C PRO A 60 -24.60 -33.70 -57.25
N ILE A 61 -23.61 -33.25 -58.02
CA ILE A 61 -22.21 -33.13 -57.59
C ILE A 61 -22.06 -31.85 -56.74
N CYS A 62 -22.55 -30.70 -57.20
CA CYS A 62 -22.47 -29.45 -56.43
C CYS A 62 -23.31 -29.49 -55.14
N SER A 63 -24.46 -30.17 -55.16
CA SER A 63 -25.29 -30.38 -53.96
C SER A 63 -24.73 -31.44 -53.00
N GLY A 64 -23.73 -32.20 -53.43
CA GLY A 64 -23.11 -33.28 -52.67
C GLY A 64 -23.98 -34.53 -52.51
N ALA A 65 -25.05 -34.65 -53.29
CA ALA A 65 -25.90 -35.85 -53.37
C ALA A 65 -25.17 -37.03 -54.07
N ARG A 66 -24.21 -36.73 -54.94
CA ARG A 66 -23.30 -37.70 -55.59
C ARG A 66 -21.86 -37.30 -55.30
N VAL A 67 -21.08 -38.21 -54.71
CA VAL A 67 -19.64 -38.03 -54.48
C VAL A 67 -18.88 -38.44 -55.75
N ILE A 68 -17.96 -37.59 -56.21
CA ILE A 68 -17.02 -37.86 -57.28
C ILE A 68 -15.62 -37.56 -56.76
N ASP A 69 -14.76 -38.57 -56.82
CA ASP A 69 -13.35 -38.47 -56.44
C ASP A 69 -12.61 -37.42 -57.29
N GLY A 70 -11.80 -36.58 -56.64
CA GLY A 70 -11.07 -35.48 -57.27
C GLY A 70 -11.90 -34.21 -57.50
N ILE A 71 -13.18 -34.20 -57.11
CA ILE A 71 -14.09 -33.06 -57.36
C ILE A 71 -14.71 -32.53 -56.08
N ASN A 72 -15.58 -33.33 -55.44
CA ASN A 72 -16.41 -32.86 -54.30
C ASN A 72 -16.28 -33.77 -53.06
N ASP A 73 -15.31 -34.66 -53.09
CA ASP A 73 -14.97 -35.53 -51.97
C ASP A 73 -14.19 -34.77 -50.87
N LEU A 74 -14.16 -35.37 -49.68
CA LEU A 74 -13.49 -34.79 -48.52
C LEU A 74 -11.98 -34.65 -48.71
N GLN A 75 -11.33 -35.63 -49.37
CA GLN A 75 -9.87 -35.65 -49.54
C GLN A 75 -9.40 -34.46 -50.37
N THR A 76 -10.14 -34.19 -51.46
CA THR A 76 -9.86 -33.09 -52.38
C THR A 76 -10.21 -31.74 -51.78
N LEU A 77 -11.41 -31.60 -51.17
CA LEU A 77 -11.88 -30.31 -50.68
C LEU A 77 -11.29 -29.90 -49.33
N ASN A 78 -10.92 -30.85 -48.47
CA ASN A 78 -10.35 -30.57 -47.15
C ASN A 78 -9.22 -31.56 -46.80
N PRO A 79 -8.05 -31.46 -47.45
CA PRO A 79 -6.94 -32.40 -47.24
C PRO A 79 -6.45 -32.44 -45.78
N ASN A 80 -6.47 -31.31 -45.07
CA ASN A 80 -6.07 -31.25 -43.66
C ASN A 80 -7.02 -32.04 -42.74
N ILE A 81 -8.33 -32.01 -43.03
CA ILE A 81 -9.31 -32.80 -42.25
C ILE A 81 -9.22 -34.27 -42.67
N ALA A 82 -9.04 -34.56 -43.96
CA ALA A 82 -8.83 -35.93 -44.43
C ALA A 82 -7.58 -36.58 -43.82
N ALA A 83 -6.53 -35.81 -43.50
CA ALA A 83 -5.35 -36.30 -42.80
C ALA A 83 -5.63 -36.76 -41.35
N GLU A 84 -6.74 -36.33 -40.74
CA GLU A 84 -7.19 -36.82 -39.43
C GLU A 84 -8.11 -38.05 -39.53
N TRP A 85 -8.30 -38.63 -40.72
CA TRP A 85 -9.11 -39.83 -40.91
C TRP A 85 -8.37 -41.06 -40.36
N SER A 86 -9.03 -41.85 -39.51
CA SER A 86 -8.42 -43.07 -38.98
C SER A 86 -8.48 -44.21 -40.00
N ASP A 87 -7.38 -44.99 -40.09
CA ASP A 87 -7.31 -46.21 -40.89
C ASP A 87 -8.33 -47.28 -40.46
N LYS A 88 -8.83 -47.20 -39.21
CA LYS A 88 -9.87 -48.10 -38.67
C LYS A 88 -11.24 -47.94 -39.34
N ASN A 89 -11.42 -46.95 -40.20
CA ASN A 89 -12.64 -46.79 -40.98
C ASN A 89 -12.69 -47.67 -42.25
N SER A 90 -11.63 -48.41 -42.57
CA SER A 90 -11.60 -49.32 -43.72
C SER A 90 -12.82 -50.25 -43.74
N PRO A 91 -13.51 -50.41 -44.89
CA PRO A 91 -13.12 -50.00 -46.24
C PRO A 91 -13.63 -48.60 -46.69
N LEU A 92 -14.02 -47.71 -45.76
CA LEU A 92 -14.47 -46.35 -46.09
C LEU A 92 -13.31 -45.34 -46.08
N PHE A 93 -13.12 -44.65 -47.21
CA PHE A 93 -12.05 -43.67 -47.40
C PHE A 93 -12.57 -42.22 -47.50
N PRO A 94 -11.73 -41.20 -47.20
CA PRO A 94 -12.09 -39.79 -47.36
C PRO A 94 -12.60 -39.43 -48.77
N SER A 95 -12.06 -40.03 -49.83
CA SER A 95 -12.50 -39.80 -51.21
C SER A 95 -13.93 -40.28 -51.51
N MET A 96 -14.55 -41.05 -50.61
CA MET A 96 -15.88 -41.65 -50.79
C MET A 96 -17.01 -40.86 -50.11
N VAL A 97 -16.71 -39.71 -49.49
CA VAL A 97 -17.70 -38.91 -48.75
C VAL A 97 -17.58 -37.43 -49.09
N THR A 98 -18.71 -36.73 -49.14
CA THR A 98 -18.70 -35.26 -49.25
C THR A 98 -18.44 -34.61 -47.89
N VAL A 99 -17.99 -33.36 -47.92
CA VAL A 99 -17.79 -32.54 -46.71
C VAL A 99 -19.09 -32.35 -45.90
N GLY A 100 -20.26 -32.45 -46.52
CA GLY A 100 -21.56 -32.35 -45.86
C GLY A 100 -22.11 -33.65 -45.27
N SER A 101 -21.37 -34.76 -45.37
CA SER A 101 -21.87 -36.10 -45.02
C SER A 101 -22.20 -36.25 -43.53
N HIS A 102 -23.33 -36.89 -43.25
CA HIS A 102 -23.77 -37.23 -41.90
C HIS A 102 -23.15 -38.55 -41.36
N LYS A 103 -22.36 -39.26 -42.17
CA LYS A 103 -21.68 -40.50 -41.76
C LYS A 103 -20.75 -40.23 -40.57
N LYS A 104 -20.91 -41.01 -39.50
CA LYS A 104 -20.01 -41.02 -38.34
C LYS A 104 -18.83 -41.93 -38.63
N VAL A 105 -17.63 -41.41 -38.44
CA VAL A 105 -16.37 -42.11 -38.67
C VAL A 105 -15.42 -41.84 -37.50
N ILE A 106 -14.38 -42.65 -37.38
CA ILE A 106 -13.33 -42.49 -36.38
C ILE A 106 -12.33 -41.47 -36.90
N TRP A 107 -12.10 -40.42 -36.13
CA TRP A 107 -11.07 -39.42 -36.38
C TRP A 107 -9.92 -39.64 -35.44
N GLN A 108 -8.70 -39.34 -35.88
CA GLN A 108 -7.50 -39.33 -35.07
C GLN A 108 -6.80 -37.98 -35.19
N CYS A 109 -6.56 -37.31 -34.07
CA CYS A 109 -5.85 -36.04 -34.10
C CYS A 109 -4.34 -36.26 -34.06
N SER A 110 -3.55 -35.20 -34.27
CA SER A 110 -2.08 -35.25 -34.23
C SER A 110 -1.48 -35.76 -32.91
N LYS A 111 -2.25 -35.74 -31.81
CA LYS A 111 -1.86 -36.32 -30.51
C LYS A 111 -2.22 -37.80 -30.35
N GLY A 112 -2.79 -38.42 -31.39
CA GLY A 112 -3.17 -39.83 -31.41
C GLY A 112 -4.54 -40.15 -30.81
N HIS A 113 -5.28 -39.16 -30.29
CA HIS A 113 -6.61 -39.43 -29.73
C HIS A 113 -7.62 -39.79 -30.80
N GLU A 114 -8.38 -40.87 -30.56
CA GLU A 114 -9.44 -41.32 -31.46
C GLU A 114 -10.82 -40.96 -30.93
N TRP A 115 -11.70 -40.43 -31.79
CA TRP A 115 -13.09 -40.17 -31.44
C TRP A 115 -14.04 -40.32 -32.62
N ILE A 116 -15.31 -40.60 -32.33
CA ILE A 116 -16.35 -40.74 -33.35
C ILE A 116 -17.06 -39.40 -33.55
N ALA A 117 -17.09 -38.92 -34.79
CA ALA A 117 -17.86 -37.73 -35.17
C ALA A 117 -18.32 -37.83 -36.62
N SER A 118 -19.38 -37.09 -37.00
CA SER A 118 -19.79 -37.02 -38.40
C SER A 118 -18.86 -36.14 -39.22
N VAL A 119 -18.72 -36.43 -40.52
CA VAL A 119 -17.91 -35.62 -41.46
C VAL A 119 -18.35 -34.16 -41.43
N LYS A 120 -19.66 -33.91 -41.55
CA LYS A 120 -20.27 -32.57 -41.42
C LYS A 120 -19.85 -31.83 -40.15
N SER A 121 -19.75 -32.53 -39.01
CA SER A 121 -19.35 -31.89 -37.75
C SER A 121 -17.90 -31.39 -37.79
N ARG A 122 -17.02 -32.13 -38.46
CA ARG A 122 -15.59 -31.79 -38.58
C ARG A 122 -15.35 -30.67 -39.59
N THR A 123 -16.02 -30.72 -40.73
CA THR A 123 -15.79 -29.81 -41.86
C THR A 123 -16.60 -28.52 -41.77
N ILE A 124 -17.92 -28.63 -41.56
CA ILE A 124 -18.85 -27.50 -41.58
C ILE A 124 -18.95 -26.86 -40.20
N ASN A 125 -19.19 -27.67 -39.16
CA ASN A 125 -19.28 -27.16 -37.78
C ASN A 125 -17.90 -26.90 -37.15
N LYS A 126 -16.82 -27.27 -37.85
CA LYS A 126 -15.41 -27.06 -37.45
C LYS A 126 -15.10 -27.58 -36.04
N THR A 127 -15.75 -28.67 -35.63
CA THR A 127 -15.47 -29.33 -34.35
C THR A 127 -14.16 -30.10 -34.45
N GLY A 128 -13.36 -30.08 -33.38
CA GLY A 128 -12.08 -30.79 -33.29
C GLY A 128 -12.14 -31.98 -32.33
N CYS A 129 -10.97 -32.44 -31.91
CA CYS A 129 -10.84 -33.49 -30.91
C CYS A 129 -11.49 -33.06 -29.57
N PRO A 130 -12.48 -33.81 -29.05
CA PRO A 130 -13.20 -33.44 -27.82
C PRO A 130 -12.29 -33.53 -26.59
N TYR A 131 -11.23 -34.34 -26.62
CA TYR A 131 -10.26 -34.46 -25.53
C TYR A 131 -9.28 -33.29 -25.52
N CYS A 132 -8.74 -32.90 -26.68
CA CYS A 132 -7.86 -31.73 -26.78
C CYS A 132 -8.58 -30.42 -26.43
N SER A 133 -9.88 -30.33 -26.70
CA SER A 133 -10.71 -29.17 -26.35
C SER A 133 -11.37 -29.26 -24.97
N HIS A 134 -11.06 -30.29 -24.17
CA HIS A 134 -11.60 -30.52 -22.82
C HIS A 134 -13.13 -30.66 -22.74
N ASN A 135 -13.79 -30.92 -23.88
CA ASN A 135 -15.22 -31.19 -23.97
C ASN A 135 -15.59 -32.64 -23.61
N ALA A 136 -14.62 -33.55 -23.62
CA ALA A 136 -14.74 -34.91 -23.11
C ALA A 136 -13.50 -35.28 -22.27
N VAL A 137 -13.68 -36.20 -21.33
CA VAL A 137 -12.61 -36.71 -20.47
C VAL A 137 -11.96 -37.94 -21.11
N LEU A 138 -10.64 -37.94 -21.15
CA LEU A 138 -9.79 -39.08 -21.48
C LEU A 138 -8.84 -39.30 -20.30
N ALA A 139 -9.06 -40.38 -19.57
CA ALA A 139 -8.24 -40.76 -18.42
C ALA A 139 -6.78 -40.99 -18.86
N GLY A 140 -5.84 -40.49 -18.07
CA GLY A 140 -4.41 -40.50 -18.38
C GLY A 140 -3.96 -39.35 -19.30
N TYR A 141 -4.85 -38.46 -19.73
CA TYR A 141 -4.51 -37.34 -20.60
C TYR A 141 -5.01 -35.99 -20.07
N ASN A 142 -6.32 -35.77 -20.01
CA ASN A 142 -6.91 -34.47 -19.66
C ASN A 142 -7.81 -34.51 -18.42
N ASP A 143 -7.81 -35.63 -17.70
CA ASP A 143 -8.51 -35.77 -16.44
C ASP A 143 -7.78 -35.02 -15.31
N LEU A 144 -8.52 -34.73 -14.23
CA LEU A 144 -8.02 -33.95 -13.10
C LEU A 144 -6.86 -34.63 -12.38
N SER A 145 -6.88 -35.96 -12.20
CA SER A 145 -5.78 -36.68 -11.54
C SER A 145 -4.47 -36.60 -12.31
N THR A 146 -4.52 -36.66 -13.64
CA THR A 146 -3.34 -36.56 -14.49
C THR A 146 -2.82 -35.12 -14.57
N THR A 147 -3.71 -34.15 -14.78
CA THR A 147 -3.31 -32.77 -15.07
C THR A 147 -3.09 -31.90 -13.83
N PHE A 148 -3.76 -32.22 -12.72
CA PHE A 148 -3.66 -31.49 -11.45
C PHE A 148 -3.61 -32.45 -10.25
N PRO A 149 -2.53 -33.24 -10.09
CA PRO A 149 -2.43 -34.26 -9.05
C PRO A 149 -2.60 -33.71 -7.62
N ASN A 150 -2.04 -32.52 -7.35
CA ASN A 150 -2.18 -31.87 -6.04
C ASN A 150 -3.62 -31.45 -5.73
N VAL A 151 -4.40 -31.07 -6.75
CA VAL A 151 -5.82 -30.74 -6.59
C VAL A 151 -6.62 -32.02 -6.39
N ALA A 152 -6.35 -33.05 -7.20
CA ALA A 152 -6.99 -34.36 -7.06
C ALA A 152 -6.74 -35.00 -5.69
N ALA A 153 -5.60 -34.75 -5.05
CA ALA A 153 -5.30 -35.21 -3.69
C ALA A 153 -6.23 -34.60 -2.62
N GLU A 154 -6.86 -33.46 -2.89
CA GLU A 154 -7.85 -32.83 -2.01
C GLU A 154 -9.29 -33.28 -2.32
N TRP A 155 -9.50 -34.26 -3.20
CA TRP A 155 -10.82 -34.76 -3.51
C TRP A 155 -11.43 -35.48 -2.31
N SER A 156 -12.65 -35.13 -1.91
CA SER A 156 -13.33 -35.81 -0.80
C SER A 156 -14.01 -37.11 -1.26
N ASP A 157 -13.98 -38.14 -0.42
CA ASP A 157 -14.71 -39.40 -0.61
C ASP A 157 -16.24 -39.20 -0.67
N ARG A 158 -16.75 -38.05 -0.20
CA ARG A 158 -18.17 -37.68 -0.32
C ARG A 158 -18.66 -37.53 -1.75
N ASN A 159 -17.75 -37.48 -2.72
CA ASN A 159 -18.10 -37.40 -4.13
C ASN A 159 -18.35 -38.77 -4.78
N LEU A 160 -18.10 -39.88 -4.08
CA LEU A 160 -18.34 -41.21 -4.63
C LEU A 160 -19.79 -41.34 -5.16
N PRO A 161 -19.97 -41.94 -6.35
CA PRO A 161 -18.99 -42.69 -7.15
C PRO A 161 -18.10 -41.85 -8.09
N LEU A 162 -18.24 -40.51 -8.12
CA LEU A 162 -17.45 -39.64 -8.98
C LEU A 162 -16.00 -39.51 -8.51
N ARG A 163 -15.05 -39.82 -9.40
CA ARG A 163 -13.61 -39.81 -9.13
C ARG A 163 -12.88 -38.71 -9.92
N PRO A 164 -11.69 -38.25 -9.46
CA PRO A 164 -10.90 -37.24 -10.17
C PRO A 164 -10.56 -37.60 -11.62
N ASN A 165 -10.36 -38.88 -11.93
CA ASN A 165 -10.05 -39.34 -13.29
C ASN A 165 -11.25 -39.29 -14.25
N MET A 166 -12.45 -38.95 -13.78
CA MET A 166 -13.69 -38.89 -14.56
C MET A 166 -14.11 -37.46 -14.92
N VAL A 167 -13.29 -36.46 -14.58
CA VAL A 167 -13.60 -35.04 -14.79
C VAL A 167 -12.37 -34.30 -15.31
N THR A 168 -12.57 -33.24 -16.08
CA THR A 168 -11.50 -32.31 -16.43
C THR A 168 -11.36 -31.25 -15.34
N ALA A 169 -10.20 -30.59 -15.28
CA ALA A 169 -9.96 -29.47 -14.39
C ALA A 169 -10.87 -28.24 -14.64
N PHE A 170 -11.49 -28.17 -15.81
CA PHE A 170 -12.34 -27.06 -16.24
C PHE A 170 -13.84 -27.34 -16.06
N ALA A 171 -14.20 -28.48 -15.48
CA ALA A 171 -15.60 -28.87 -15.31
C ALA A 171 -16.36 -27.90 -14.40
N ASN A 172 -17.53 -27.44 -14.85
CA ASN A 172 -18.45 -26.61 -14.08
C ASN A 172 -19.37 -27.45 -13.19
N LYS A 173 -18.79 -28.31 -12.35
CA LYS A 173 -19.51 -29.17 -11.40
C LYS A 173 -19.00 -28.88 -9.98
N LYS A 174 -19.91 -28.68 -9.02
CA LYS A 174 -19.57 -28.54 -7.61
C LYS A 174 -19.33 -29.92 -7.00
N VAL A 175 -18.24 -30.04 -6.26
CA VAL A 175 -17.83 -31.26 -5.55
C VAL A 175 -17.30 -30.89 -4.16
N TRP A 176 -17.23 -31.87 -3.28
CA TRP A 176 -16.64 -31.74 -1.96
C TRP A 176 -15.12 -31.89 -2.04
N TRP A 177 -14.41 -30.98 -1.40
CA TRP A 177 -12.97 -31.00 -1.24
C TRP A 177 -12.63 -31.21 0.22
N ARG A 178 -11.47 -31.78 0.50
CA ARG A 178 -10.92 -31.97 1.84
C ARG A 178 -9.44 -31.60 1.81
N CYS A 179 -9.04 -30.60 2.59
CA CYS A 179 -7.62 -30.23 2.68
C CYS A 179 -6.88 -31.15 3.65
N SER A 180 -5.56 -31.05 3.68
CA SER A 180 -4.69 -31.83 4.59
C SER A 180 -4.99 -31.62 6.08
N LYS A 181 -5.61 -30.49 6.46
CA LYS A 181 -6.07 -30.22 7.84
C LYS A 181 -7.45 -30.82 8.15
N GLY A 182 -8.04 -31.55 7.21
CA GLY A 182 -9.33 -32.23 7.39
C GLY A 182 -10.57 -31.35 7.15
N HIS A 183 -10.41 -30.06 6.83
CA HIS A 183 -11.57 -29.21 6.53
C HIS A 183 -12.20 -29.59 5.21
N GLU A 184 -13.53 -29.65 5.18
CA GLU A 184 -14.29 -29.93 3.97
C GLU A 184 -15.04 -28.71 3.46
N TRP A 185 -15.06 -28.50 2.15
CA TRP A 185 -15.86 -27.43 1.53
C TRP A 185 -16.40 -27.85 0.17
N ASN A 186 -17.51 -27.25 -0.25
CA ASN A 186 -18.16 -27.54 -1.53
C ASN A 186 -17.94 -26.38 -2.52
N THR A 187 -17.24 -26.64 -3.62
CA THR A 187 -17.00 -25.63 -4.68
C THR A 187 -16.80 -26.28 -6.05
N LEU A 188 -16.79 -25.46 -7.11
CA LEU A 188 -16.60 -25.90 -8.50
C LEU A 188 -15.20 -26.46 -8.72
N ILE A 189 -15.09 -27.49 -9.57
CA ILE A 189 -13.80 -28.04 -10.01
C ILE A 189 -12.96 -26.98 -10.72
N SER A 190 -13.57 -26.20 -11.62
CA SER A 190 -12.90 -25.08 -12.29
C SER A 190 -12.36 -24.04 -11.30
N THR A 191 -13.13 -23.68 -10.27
CA THR A 191 -12.67 -22.73 -9.24
C THR A 191 -11.53 -23.29 -8.38
N ARG A 192 -11.57 -24.57 -8.00
CA ARG A 192 -10.48 -25.19 -7.24
C ARG A 192 -9.21 -25.30 -8.10
N SER A 193 -9.34 -25.76 -9.34
CA SER A 193 -8.22 -25.92 -10.27
C SER A 193 -7.61 -24.57 -10.67
N GLY A 194 -8.42 -23.51 -10.69
CA GLY A 194 -7.98 -22.13 -10.88
C GLY A 194 -7.22 -21.52 -9.69
N GLY A 195 -6.98 -22.28 -8.61
CA GLY A 195 -6.10 -21.88 -7.51
C GLY A 195 -6.78 -21.47 -6.21
N SER A 196 -8.12 -21.51 -6.13
CA SER A 196 -8.80 -21.28 -4.85
C SER A 196 -8.35 -22.32 -3.81
N GLN A 197 -8.18 -21.88 -2.56
CA GLN A 197 -7.70 -22.70 -1.46
C GLN A 197 -8.86 -23.06 -0.53
N CYS A 198 -8.59 -23.92 0.45
CA CYS A 198 -9.52 -24.17 1.56
C CYS A 198 -9.98 -22.84 2.19
N PRO A 199 -11.30 -22.56 2.27
CA PRO A 199 -11.82 -21.27 2.71
C PRO A 199 -11.52 -21.00 4.20
N TYR A 200 -11.37 -22.05 5.00
CA TYR A 200 -10.99 -21.95 6.41
C TYR A 200 -9.50 -21.66 6.57
N CYS A 201 -8.63 -22.43 5.90
CA CYS A 201 -7.17 -22.20 5.95
C CYS A 201 -6.78 -20.82 5.40
N SER A 202 -7.48 -20.35 4.36
CA SER A 202 -7.25 -19.03 3.78
C SER A 202 -7.88 -17.88 4.59
N GLY A 203 -8.67 -18.17 5.62
CA GLY A 203 -9.35 -17.17 6.45
C GLY A 203 -10.49 -16.44 5.75
N ILE A 204 -11.01 -16.98 4.64
CA ILE A 204 -12.21 -16.47 3.96
C ILE A 204 -13.46 -16.83 4.77
N GLN A 205 -13.53 -18.06 5.27
CA GLN A 205 -14.58 -18.53 6.17
C GLN A 205 -14.02 -18.72 7.58
N LEU A 206 -14.79 -18.32 8.57
CA LEU A 206 -14.47 -18.52 9.98
C LEU A 206 -14.82 -19.96 10.40
N LEU A 207 -13.90 -20.58 11.12
CA LEU A 207 -14.08 -21.84 11.83
C LEU A 207 -13.58 -21.65 13.27
N LYS A 208 -14.53 -21.61 14.20
CA LYS A 208 -14.27 -21.49 15.63
C LYS A 208 -13.43 -22.67 16.12
N GLY A 209 -12.44 -22.38 16.96
CA GLY A 209 -11.42 -23.33 17.43
C GLY A 209 -10.27 -23.57 16.45
N PHE A 210 -10.24 -22.90 15.30
CA PHE A 210 -9.18 -23.07 14.30
C PHE A 210 -8.58 -21.75 13.84
N ASN A 211 -9.37 -20.87 13.22
CA ASN A 211 -8.88 -19.62 12.63
C ASN A 211 -9.53 -18.37 13.21
N ASP A 212 -10.31 -18.50 14.28
CA ASP A 212 -10.82 -17.36 15.02
C ASP A 212 -9.71 -16.66 15.82
N LEU A 213 -9.95 -15.39 16.16
CA LEU A 213 -8.96 -14.55 16.82
C LEU A 213 -8.67 -15.03 18.26
N GLN A 214 -9.66 -15.58 18.97
CA GLN A 214 -9.48 -16.13 20.32
C GLN A 214 -8.47 -17.29 20.32
N THR A 215 -8.58 -18.18 19.34
CA THR A 215 -7.73 -19.36 19.19
C THR A 215 -6.33 -18.98 18.67
N THR A 216 -6.26 -18.15 17.63
CA THR A 216 -5.00 -17.83 16.94
C THR A 216 -4.19 -16.74 17.65
N HIS A 217 -4.84 -15.81 18.34
CA HIS A 217 -4.22 -14.64 18.96
C HIS A 217 -4.72 -14.41 20.40
N PRO A 218 -4.53 -15.36 21.32
CA PRO A 218 -5.10 -15.29 22.67
C PRO A 218 -4.63 -14.05 23.45
N LYS A 219 -3.40 -13.58 23.24
CA LYS A 219 -2.88 -12.36 23.88
C LYS A 219 -3.62 -11.09 23.41
N LEU A 220 -3.94 -11.00 22.11
CA LEU A 220 -4.74 -9.88 21.60
C LEU A 220 -6.19 -9.98 22.06
N ALA A 221 -6.74 -11.19 22.17
CA ALA A 221 -8.09 -11.38 22.68
C ALA A 221 -8.27 -10.87 24.13
N LEU A 222 -7.21 -10.86 24.95
CA LEU A 222 -7.23 -10.23 26.28
C LEU A 222 -7.36 -8.69 26.23
N GLU A 223 -6.97 -8.06 25.13
CA GLU A 223 -7.14 -6.63 24.90
C GLU A 223 -8.52 -6.29 24.30
N TRP A 224 -9.45 -7.24 24.22
CA TRP A 224 -10.79 -6.99 23.72
C TRP A 224 -11.60 -6.15 24.72
N SER A 225 -12.14 -5.01 24.29
CA SER A 225 -12.95 -4.17 25.17
C SER A 225 -14.37 -4.71 25.32
N ILE A 226 -14.94 -4.53 26.51
CA ILE A 226 -16.36 -4.77 26.81
C ILE A 226 -17.30 -3.90 25.95
N LYS A 227 -16.80 -2.79 25.39
CA LYS A 227 -17.56 -1.89 24.50
C LYS A 227 -17.99 -2.54 23.18
N ASN A 228 -17.46 -3.72 22.85
CA ASN A 228 -17.85 -4.46 21.66
C ASN A 228 -19.19 -5.20 21.80
N GLY A 229 -19.82 -5.17 22.99
CA GLY A 229 -21.14 -5.75 23.22
C GLY A 229 -21.14 -7.26 22.98
N SER A 230 -22.00 -7.72 22.07
CA SER A 230 -22.14 -9.15 21.72
C SER A 230 -21.04 -9.69 20.81
N LEU A 231 -20.19 -8.83 20.24
CA LEU A 231 -19.10 -9.28 19.38
C LEU A 231 -17.93 -9.79 20.24
N SER A 232 -17.55 -11.05 20.05
CA SER A 232 -16.49 -11.71 20.78
C SER A 232 -15.31 -12.13 19.87
N PRO A 233 -14.09 -12.28 20.42
CA PRO A 233 -12.90 -12.64 19.63
C PRO A 233 -13.02 -13.98 18.88
N ASP A 234 -13.83 -14.92 19.35
CA ASP A 234 -14.05 -16.22 18.69
C ASP A 234 -15.02 -16.15 17.49
N THR A 235 -15.64 -14.99 17.24
CA THR A 235 -16.59 -14.76 16.12
C THR A 235 -15.97 -13.98 14.95
N VAL A 236 -14.67 -13.71 15.02
CA VAL A 236 -13.91 -12.99 14.00
C VAL A 236 -12.57 -13.68 13.78
N ASN A 237 -11.97 -13.49 12.61
CA ASN A 237 -10.60 -13.95 12.34
C ASN A 237 -9.64 -12.77 12.20
N GLU A 238 -8.36 -13.11 12.12
CA GLU A 238 -7.24 -12.17 12.01
C GLU A 238 -7.31 -11.21 10.81
N LYS A 239 -8.03 -11.58 9.73
CA LYS A 239 -8.11 -10.81 8.49
C LYS A 239 -9.27 -9.81 8.49
N SER A 240 -10.09 -9.82 9.53
CA SER A 240 -11.26 -8.97 9.63
C SER A 240 -10.88 -7.47 9.62
N ILE A 241 -11.56 -6.71 8.76
CA ILE A 241 -11.46 -5.25 8.70
C ILE A 241 -12.46 -4.55 9.64
N LYS A 242 -13.22 -5.31 10.44
CA LYS A 242 -14.16 -4.72 11.40
C LYS A 242 -13.40 -3.84 12.40
N MET A 243 -13.91 -2.63 12.59
CA MET A 243 -13.48 -1.72 13.65
C MET A 243 -14.08 -2.19 14.97
N VAL A 244 -13.22 -2.47 15.95
CA VAL A 244 -13.62 -2.88 17.30
C VAL A 244 -12.87 -2.07 18.33
N TRP A 245 -13.44 -1.96 19.52
CA TRP A 245 -12.80 -1.34 20.67
C TRP A 245 -11.78 -2.28 21.29
N TRP A 246 -10.58 -1.77 21.49
CA TRP A 246 -9.47 -2.42 22.20
C TRP A 246 -9.28 -1.72 23.53
N LYS A 247 -8.81 -2.45 24.54
CA LYS A 247 -8.41 -1.94 25.84
C LYS A 247 -6.96 -2.32 26.09
N CYS A 248 -6.11 -1.32 26.29
CA CYS A 248 -4.69 -1.56 26.47
C CYS A 248 -4.47 -2.26 27.81
N GLY A 249 -3.79 -3.41 27.80
CA GLY A 249 -3.42 -4.11 29.04
C GLY A 249 -2.41 -3.35 29.91
N VAL A 250 -1.71 -2.35 29.36
CA VAL A 250 -0.69 -1.56 30.07
C VAL A 250 -1.27 -0.29 30.69
N CYS A 251 -1.81 0.60 29.85
CA CYS A 251 -2.29 1.91 30.31
C CYS A 251 -3.82 1.96 30.53
N GLY A 252 -4.55 0.90 30.20
CA GLY A 252 -6.02 0.87 30.32
C GLY A 252 -6.77 1.67 29.26
N TYR A 253 -6.07 2.43 28.40
CA TYR A 253 -6.68 3.25 27.35
C TYR A 253 -7.51 2.39 26.40
N GLU A 254 -8.69 2.89 26.04
CA GLU A 254 -9.59 2.23 25.10
C GLU A 254 -9.68 3.00 23.78
N TRP A 255 -9.50 2.31 22.65
CA TRP A 255 -9.53 2.93 21.32
C TRP A 255 -10.12 2.00 20.29
N GLN A 256 -10.58 2.54 19.16
CA GLN A 256 -11.07 1.74 18.04
C GLN A 256 -9.95 1.47 17.04
N SER A 257 -9.86 0.23 16.55
CA SER A 257 -8.96 -0.14 15.46
C SER A 257 -9.45 -1.39 14.74
N GLN A 258 -9.03 -1.57 13.48
CA GLN A 258 -9.32 -2.77 12.72
C GLN A 258 -8.58 -3.96 13.34
N ILE A 259 -9.24 -5.12 13.37
CA ILE A 259 -8.63 -6.37 13.86
C ILE A 259 -7.36 -6.70 13.06
N LYS A 260 -7.43 -6.65 11.73
CA LYS A 260 -6.26 -6.85 10.85
C LYS A 260 -5.08 -5.93 11.19
N SER A 261 -5.34 -4.65 11.46
CA SER A 261 -4.28 -3.69 11.82
C SER A 261 -3.63 -4.04 13.15
N ARG A 262 -4.41 -4.54 14.12
CA ARG A 262 -3.93 -4.95 15.43
C ARG A 262 -3.12 -6.24 15.38
N VAL A 263 -3.56 -7.22 14.60
CA VAL A 263 -2.79 -8.44 14.31
C VAL A 263 -1.45 -8.08 13.66
N ASN A 264 -1.45 -7.13 12.73
CA ASN A 264 -0.23 -6.64 12.07
C ASN A 264 0.69 -5.77 12.96
N GLY A 265 0.40 -5.65 14.26
CA GLY A 265 1.30 -5.01 15.23
C GLY A 265 1.02 -3.54 15.52
N SER A 266 -0.14 -3.00 15.12
CA SER A 266 -0.53 -1.64 15.52
C SER A 266 -0.60 -1.54 17.04
N LYS A 267 0.20 -0.68 17.67
CA LYS A 267 0.25 -0.52 19.14
C LYS A 267 -0.76 0.51 19.65
N CYS A 268 -1.05 0.45 20.95
CA CYS A 268 -1.84 1.47 21.64
C CYS A 268 -1.24 2.86 21.39
N ALA A 269 -2.07 3.82 20.97
CA ALA A 269 -1.60 5.16 20.60
C ALA A 269 -0.94 5.89 21.79
N VAL A 270 -1.49 5.73 22.98
CA VAL A 270 -0.98 6.30 24.24
C VAL A 270 0.39 5.73 24.61
N CYS A 271 0.54 4.40 24.66
CA CYS A 271 1.83 3.77 24.96
C CYS A 271 2.90 4.04 23.88
N SER A 272 2.49 4.44 22.68
CA SER A 272 3.39 4.85 21.59
C SER A 272 3.62 6.35 21.53
N GLU A 273 3.17 7.11 22.53
CA GLU A 273 3.28 8.58 22.61
C GLU A 273 2.65 9.34 21.43
N ARG A 274 1.70 8.72 20.73
CA ARG A 274 0.94 9.34 19.62
C ARG A 274 -0.32 10.04 20.08
N GLU A 275 -0.86 9.64 21.24
CA GLU A 275 -2.04 10.26 21.85
C GLU A 275 -1.78 10.53 23.34
N VAL A 276 -2.46 11.55 23.87
CA VAL A 276 -2.39 11.94 25.28
C VAL A 276 -3.59 11.38 26.02
N TYR A 277 -3.33 10.62 27.08
CA TYR A 277 -4.33 10.09 28.00
C TYR A 277 -4.15 10.72 29.38
N THR A 278 -5.16 11.48 29.78
CA THR A 278 -5.20 12.18 31.06
C THR A 278 -5.08 11.19 32.22
N GLY A 279 -4.20 11.50 33.17
CA GLY A 279 -3.85 10.64 34.30
C GLY A 279 -2.76 9.62 33.99
N TYR A 280 -2.19 9.62 32.78
CA TYR A 280 -1.14 8.66 32.38
C TYR A 280 0.08 9.35 31.78
N ASN A 281 0.00 9.89 30.56
CA ASN A 281 1.12 10.53 29.85
C ASN A 281 0.90 12.01 29.52
N ASP A 282 -0.09 12.64 30.16
CA ASP A 282 -0.27 14.08 30.08
C ASP A 282 0.73 14.82 30.98
N LEU A 283 1.07 16.05 30.59
CA LEU A 283 2.09 16.87 31.23
C LEU A 283 1.78 17.15 32.71
N ALA A 284 0.49 17.26 33.09
CA ALA A 284 0.12 17.50 34.48
C ALA A 284 0.44 16.30 35.36
N THR A 285 0.32 15.09 34.81
CA THR A 285 0.66 13.83 35.49
C THR A 285 2.15 13.58 35.52
N THR A 286 2.86 13.77 34.39
CA THR A 286 4.28 13.41 34.28
C THR A 286 5.22 14.46 34.86
N ASP A 287 4.86 15.74 34.80
CA ASP A 287 5.73 16.86 35.15
C ASP A 287 4.95 17.94 35.94
N PRO A 288 4.48 17.64 37.17
CA PRO A 288 3.60 18.52 37.94
C PRO A 288 4.22 19.88 38.27
N VAL A 289 5.54 19.94 38.48
CA VAL A 289 6.26 21.19 38.75
C VAL A 289 6.25 22.10 37.52
N ILE A 290 6.49 21.53 36.34
CA ILE A 290 6.46 22.27 35.07
C ILE A 290 5.03 22.68 34.73
N ALA A 291 4.06 21.78 34.94
CA ALA A 291 2.65 22.07 34.76
C ALA A 291 2.16 23.25 35.64
N ALA A 292 2.78 23.49 36.80
CA ALA A 292 2.47 24.64 37.65
C ALA A 292 2.89 25.98 37.01
N GLU A 293 3.88 25.98 36.13
CA GLU A 293 4.30 27.14 35.34
C GLU A 293 3.37 27.43 34.14
N TRP A 294 2.30 26.67 33.95
CA TRP A 294 1.38 26.89 32.84
C TRP A 294 0.60 28.21 32.97
N ASP A 295 0.68 29.09 31.96
CA ASP A 295 -0.11 30.34 31.95
C ASP A 295 -1.57 30.05 31.56
N LYS A 296 -2.41 29.78 32.55
CA LYS A 296 -3.85 29.46 32.38
C LYS A 296 -4.64 30.57 31.70
N LYS A 297 -4.19 31.83 31.75
CA LYS A 297 -4.92 32.97 31.15
C LYS A 297 -4.63 33.09 29.66
N LYS A 298 -3.38 32.83 29.25
CA LYS A 298 -2.96 32.98 27.85
C LYS A 298 -3.11 31.71 27.01
N ASN A 299 -3.10 30.53 27.63
CA ASN A 299 -3.25 29.26 26.91
C ASN A 299 -4.73 28.89 26.71
N LYS A 300 -5.06 28.43 25.49
CA LYS A 300 -6.45 28.11 25.09
C LYS A 300 -6.94 26.73 25.52
N PHE A 301 -6.05 25.87 26.00
CA PHE A 301 -6.37 24.50 26.39
C PHE A 301 -5.66 24.13 27.70
N CYS A 302 -6.19 23.09 28.34
CA CYS A 302 -5.70 22.61 29.62
C CYS A 302 -4.38 21.85 29.46
N VAL A 303 -3.53 21.96 30.49
CA VAL A 303 -2.22 21.30 30.55
C VAL A 303 -2.32 19.77 30.46
N ASN A 304 -3.43 19.17 30.86
CA ASN A 304 -3.67 17.72 30.79
C ASN A 304 -4.05 17.19 29.39
N LYS A 305 -3.97 18.03 28.35
CA LYS A 305 -4.23 17.68 26.94
C LYS A 305 -2.96 17.57 26.10
N VAL A 306 -1.80 17.80 26.70
CA VAL A 306 -0.50 17.75 26.04
C VAL A 306 0.44 16.83 26.79
N SER A 307 1.38 16.21 26.10
CA SER A 307 2.49 15.46 26.72
C SER A 307 3.75 16.32 26.79
N ARG A 308 4.72 15.89 27.60
CA ARG A 308 6.05 16.52 27.69
C ARG A 308 6.82 16.58 26.36
N ASN A 309 6.53 15.69 25.43
CA ASN A 309 7.17 15.63 24.11
C ASN A 309 6.54 16.57 23.08
N SER A 310 5.51 17.34 23.48
CA SER A 310 4.76 18.18 22.57
C SER A 310 5.61 19.32 21.99
N LEU A 311 5.57 19.46 20.67
CA LEU A 311 6.25 20.56 19.96
C LEU A 311 5.41 21.84 19.92
N TYR A 312 4.22 21.84 20.54
CA TYR A 312 3.39 23.03 20.62
C TYR A 312 4.04 24.11 21.49
N SER A 313 4.02 25.34 20.99
CA SER A 313 4.43 26.51 21.77
C SER A 313 3.28 27.03 22.62
N VAL A 314 3.54 27.19 23.90
CA VAL A 314 2.58 27.64 24.90
C VAL A 314 3.18 28.76 25.73
N TRP A 315 2.32 29.45 26.47
CA TRP A 315 2.73 30.48 27.41
C TRP A 315 3.04 29.87 28.77
N TRP A 316 4.21 30.20 29.29
CA TRP A 316 4.69 29.84 30.61
C TRP A 316 4.69 31.06 31.51
N LYS A 317 4.52 30.83 32.81
CA LYS A 317 4.61 31.84 33.87
C LYS A 317 5.53 31.32 34.97
N CYS A 318 6.66 32.00 35.20
CA CYS A 318 7.63 31.58 36.21
C CYS A 318 7.29 32.16 37.58
N SER A 319 8.03 31.71 38.60
CA SER A 319 7.93 32.23 39.97
C SER A 319 8.13 33.74 40.07
N ASN A 320 8.93 34.32 39.19
CA ASN A 320 9.22 35.76 39.15
C ASN A 320 8.14 36.57 38.40
N GLY A 321 7.02 35.94 38.01
CA GLY A 321 5.89 36.61 37.38
C GLY A 321 5.99 36.81 35.87
N HIS A 322 7.15 36.54 35.27
CA HIS A 322 7.37 36.63 33.84
C HIS A 322 6.51 35.66 33.04
N SER A 323 5.97 36.15 31.93
CA SER A 323 5.22 35.35 30.96
C SER A 323 5.99 35.29 29.64
N TRP A 324 6.35 34.09 29.19
CA TRP A 324 7.10 33.88 27.93
C TRP A 324 6.53 32.71 27.14
N LYS A 325 6.84 32.68 25.83
CA LYS A 325 6.40 31.63 24.91
C LYS A 325 7.54 30.67 24.61
N ALA A 326 7.33 29.37 24.81
CA ALA A 326 8.29 28.32 24.49
C ALA A 326 7.57 27.01 24.12
N ARG A 327 8.24 26.10 23.41
CA ARG A 327 7.68 24.75 23.15
C ARG A 327 7.64 23.96 24.45
N ILE A 328 6.69 23.03 24.53
CA ILE A 328 6.56 22.16 25.70
C ILE A 328 7.78 21.26 25.84
N ALA A 329 8.25 20.64 24.76
CA ALA A 329 9.47 19.83 24.77
C ALA A 329 10.70 20.62 25.25
N ASP A 330 10.93 21.83 24.71
CA ASP A 330 12.06 22.68 25.13
C ASP A 330 12.02 22.99 26.63
N ARG A 331 10.82 23.22 27.20
CA ARG A 331 10.68 23.48 28.65
C ARG A 331 10.77 22.20 29.48
N ALA A 332 10.12 21.12 29.05
CA ALA A 332 9.92 19.90 29.83
C ALA A 332 11.05 18.86 29.71
N ILE A 333 11.84 18.93 28.64
CA ILE A 333 12.93 17.99 28.34
C ILE A 333 14.26 18.73 28.46
N ASP A 334 14.41 19.86 27.76
CA ASP A 334 15.68 20.61 27.74
C ASP A 334 15.83 21.56 28.94
N ASN A 335 14.83 21.62 29.82
CA ASN A 335 14.78 22.50 30.98
C ASN A 335 15.04 23.98 30.65
N GLN A 336 14.66 24.44 29.45
CA GLN A 336 14.93 25.81 29.04
C GLN A 336 14.40 26.81 30.08
N PRO A 337 15.25 27.73 30.59
CA PRO A 337 14.84 28.65 31.64
C PRO A 337 13.89 29.73 31.10
N CYS A 338 13.33 30.51 32.02
CA CYS A 338 12.65 31.73 31.64
C CYS A 338 13.62 32.69 30.96
N LYS A 339 13.42 32.96 29.67
CA LYS A 339 14.29 33.85 28.86
C LYS A 339 14.43 35.26 29.45
N MET A 340 13.39 35.75 30.12
CA MET A 340 13.44 37.08 30.76
C MET A 340 14.29 37.05 32.04
N CYS A 341 14.19 35.99 32.85
CA CYS A 341 15.09 35.81 34.00
C CYS A 341 16.55 35.64 33.56
N GLU A 342 16.78 34.93 32.45
CA GLU A 342 18.11 34.75 31.88
C GLU A 342 18.69 36.07 31.38
N GLN A 343 17.90 36.90 30.69
CA GLN A 343 18.32 38.22 30.24
C GLN A 343 18.71 39.14 31.41
N GLU A 344 17.92 39.18 32.47
CA GLU A 344 18.25 39.98 33.67
C GLU A 344 19.48 39.44 34.41
N TYR A 345 19.65 38.12 34.47
CA TYR A 345 20.87 37.52 35.03
C TYR A 345 22.11 37.94 34.22
N LEU A 346 22.02 37.86 32.90
CA LEU A 346 23.10 38.22 32.00
C LEU A 346 23.40 39.72 31.99
N SER A 347 22.41 40.58 32.26
CA SER A 347 22.64 42.04 32.33
C SER A 347 23.44 42.46 33.54
N VAL A 348 23.32 41.76 34.68
CA VAL A 348 24.08 42.09 35.91
C VAL A 348 25.30 41.20 36.13
N TYR A 349 25.49 40.17 35.30
CA TYR A 349 26.58 39.21 35.42
C TYR A 349 27.98 39.86 35.47
N PRO A 350 28.32 40.82 34.59
CA PRO A 350 29.66 41.42 34.57
C PRO A 350 30.02 42.12 35.89
N GLU A 351 29.11 42.96 36.40
CA GLU A 351 29.28 43.70 37.65
C GLU A 351 29.40 42.76 38.85
N PHE A 352 28.58 41.71 38.90
CA PHE A 352 28.65 40.71 39.97
C PHE A 352 29.94 39.90 39.93
N LEU A 353 30.42 39.55 38.74
CA LEU A 353 31.69 38.83 38.60
C LEU A 353 32.87 39.68 39.10
N ILE A 354 32.95 40.95 38.68
CA ILE A 354 34.01 41.87 39.12
C ILE A 354 33.89 42.11 40.63
N SER A 355 32.68 42.35 41.13
CA SER A 355 32.41 42.55 42.56
C SER A 355 32.78 41.32 43.40
N LEU A 356 32.51 40.11 42.89
CA LEU A 356 32.89 38.86 43.55
C LEU A 356 34.40 38.74 43.69
N TYR A 357 35.14 39.01 42.61
CA TYR A 357 36.60 38.94 42.61
C TYR A 357 37.23 40.04 43.46
N ALA A 358 36.73 41.27 43.39
CA ALA A 358 37.18 42.37 44.22
C ALA A 358 36.99 42.05 45.71
N ARG A 359 35.77 41.64 46.11
CA ARG A 359 35.44 41.32 47.50
C ARG A 359 36.27 40.17 48.07
N ARG A 360 36.58 39.14 47.27
CA ARG A 360 37.42 38.01 47.71
C ARG A 360 38.89 38.40 47.94
N ASN A 361 39.31 39.57 47.49
CA ASN A 361 40.66 40.10 47.63
C ASN A 361 40.69 41.43 48.39
N ASP A 362 39.67 41.68 49.23
CA ASP A 362 39.56 42.88 50.07
C ASP A 362 39.61 44.22 49.29
N ILE A 363 39.15 44.22 48.04
CA ILE A 363 39.03 45.40 47.18
C ILE A 363 37.57 45.85 47.17
N LYS A 364 37.34 47.16 47.31
CA LYS A 364 36.00 47.73 47.22
C LYS A 364 35.60 47.84 45.75
N ALA A 365 34.47 47.25 45.39
CA ALA A 365 33.82 47.52 44.11
C ALA A 365 32.72 48.57 44.29
N VAL A 366 32.90 49.73 43.68
CA VAL A 366 31.88 50.80 43.62
C VAL A 366 31.19 50.68 42.27
N LEU A 367 29.91 50.33 42.28
CA LEU A 367 29.10 50.19 41.08
C LEU A 367 28.51 51.54 40.68
N HIS A 368 28.45 51.81 39.38
CA HIS A 368 27.82 53.01 38.80
C HIS A 368 28.34 54.32 39.44
N SER A 369 29.67 54.47 39.50
CA SER A 369 30.34 55.62 40.14
C SER A 369 30.57 56.74 39.14
N ASP A 370 30.10 57.95 39.42
CA ASP A 370 30.37 59.16 38.62
C ASP A 370 31.39 60.10 39.29
N GLU A 371 31.78 59.84 40.55
CA GLU A 371 32.62 60.73 41.36
C GLU A 371 33.99 61.04 40.72
N GLN A 372 34.56 60.10 39.98
CA GLN A 372 35.92 60.18 39.44
C GLN A 372 36.01 60.96 38.12
N THR A 373 34.92 60.98 37.36
CA THR A 373 34.91 61.44 35.95
C THR A 373 33.78 62.42 35.64
N GLY A 374 32.76 62.53 36.50
CA GLY A 374 31.49 63.18 36.20
C GLY A 374 30.61 62.41 35.21
N ILE A 375 31.03 61.21 34.79
CA ILE A 375 30.29 60.31 33.88
C ILE A 375 30.37 58.90 34.48
N GLU A 376 29.22 58.28 34.71
CA GLU A 376 29.11 56.96 35.36
C GLU A 376 30.07 55.91 34.78
N ILE A 377 30.88 55.26 35.62
CA ILE A 377 31.67 54.07 35.32
C ILE A 377 30.96 52.87 35.93
N ASP A 378 30.78 51.79 35.17
CA ASP A 378 30.02 50.61 35.62
C ASP A 378 30.62 50.02 36.90
N VAL A 379 31.93 49.83 36.95
CA VAL A 379 32.67 49.37 38.14
C VAL A 379 33.96 50.15 38.35
N TYR A 380 34.08 50.81 39.50
CA TYR A 380 35.32 51.44 39.96
C TYR A 380 35.94 50.67 41.13
N LEU A 381 37.23 50.36 41.03
CA LEU A 381 38.05 49.68 42.04
C LEU A 381 39.10 50.65 42.60
N PRO A 382 38.83 51.36 43.70
CA PRO A 382 39.69 52.42 44.23
C PRO A 382 41.10 51.94 44.58
N GLU A 383 41.23 50.76 45.17
CA GLU A 383 42.51 50.20 45.61
C GLU A 383 43.45 49.87 44.43
N LEU A 384 42.89 49.75 43.22
CA LEU A 384 43.63 49.51 41.99
C LEU A 384 43.73 50.75 41.09
N ASN A 385 43.07 51.85 41.43
CA ASN A 385 42.80 52.98 40.54
C ASN A 385 42.31 52.50 39.16
N LEU A 386 41.30 51.63 39.15
CA LEU A 386 40.83 50.95 37.93
C LEU A 386 39.33 51.17 37.71
N GLY A 387 38.98 51.76 36.58
CA GLY A 387 37.61 51.91 36.08
C GLY A 387 37.32 50.92 34.94
N ILE A 388 36.19 50.22 35.02
CA ILE A 388 35.80 49.20 34.05
C ILE A 388 34.36 49.48 33.60
N ASP A 389 34.18 49.68 32.30
CA ASP A 389 32.86 49.66 31.67
C ASP A 389 32.63 48.30 31.04
N CYS A 390 31.54 47.66 31.43
CA CYS A 390 31.14 46.31 31.04
C CYS A 390 29.96 46.29 30.05
N HIS A 391 29.23 47.40 29.93
CA HIS A 391 28.17 47.57 28.96
C HIS A 391 28.72 48.27 27.71
N GLY A 392 28.72 47.57 26.57
CA GLY A 392 29.32 48.08 25.35
C GLY A 392 28.53 49.24 24.73
N ALA A 393 29.24 50.14 24.04
CA ALA A 393 28.60 51.25 23.32
C ALA A 393 27.77 50.77 22.12
N THR A 394 26.48 51.00 22.18
CA THR A 394 25.46 50.69 21.18
C THR A 394 25.33 51.78 20.10
N ASN A 395 25.77 53.00 20.39
CA ASN A 395 25.63 54.14 19.49
C ASN A 395 26.87 55.06 19.49
N ALA A 396 26.85 56.09 18.65
CA ALA A 396 27.98 57.01 18.49
C ALA A 396 28.20 57.90 19.72
N PHE A 397 27.13 58.21 20.45
CA PHE A 397 27.18 59.02 21.66
C PHE A 397 27.92 58.29 22.79
N GLU A 398 27.56 57.03 23.06
CA GLU A 398 28.23 56.18 24.06
C GLU A 398 29.71 55.92 23.71
N ARG A 399 30.05 55.82 22.41
CA ARG A 399 31.47 55.73 21.98
C ARG A 399 32.25 57.01 22.31
N ASN A 400 31.61 58.16 22.15
CA ASN A 400 32.20 59.44 22.50
C ASN A 400 32.34 59.58 24.03
N GLU A 401 31.33 59.19 24.81
CA GLU A 401 31.41 59.14 26.28
C GLU A 401 32.57 58.27 26.75
N ASN A 402 32.74 57.08 26.18
CA ASN A 402 33.87 56.20 26.52
C ASN A 402 35.23 56.85 26.25
N SER A 403 35.34 57.63 25.17
CA SER A 403 36.57 58.35 24.84
C SER A 403 36.85 59.50 25.83
N ILE A 404 35.79 60.16 26.31
CA ILE A 404 35.88 61.20 27.34
C ILE A 404 36.27 60.58 28.69
N LYS A 405 35.62 59.49 29.10
CA LYS A 405 35.95 58.74 30.33
C LYS A 405 37.43 58.33 30.33
N GLU A 406 37.92 57.77 29.23
CA GLU A 406 39.33 57.39 29.07
C GLU A 406 40.28 58.58 29.29
N HIS A 407 39.95 59.74 28.72
CA HIS A 407 40.75 60.95 28.89
C HIS A 407 40.78 61.44 30.34
N ILE A 408 39.62 61.53 31.01
CA ILE A 408 39.51 62.03 32.38
C ILE A 408 40.18 61.06 33.37
N CYS A 409 39.97 59.75 33.19
CA CYS A 409 40.62 58.73 34.01
C CYS A 409 42.15 58.84 33.90
N LYS A 410 42.68 58.98 32.68
CA LYS A 410 44.12 59.15 32.46
C LYS A 410 44.70 60.38 33.16
N GLN A 411 43.99 61.51 33.17
CA GLN A 411 44.41 62.71 33.89
C GLN A 411 44.38 62.51 35.42
N SER A 412 43.47 61.68 35.90
CA SER A 412 43.27 61.39 37.34
C SER A 412 44.10 60.22 37.85
N GLY A 413 44.99 59.64 37.01
CA GLY A 413 45.82 58.49 37.37
C GLY A 413 45.05 57.16 37.48
N ILE A 414 43.87 57.08 36.86
CA ILE A 414 43.00 55.90 36.84
C ILE A 414 43.19 55.16 35.51
N GLU A 415 43.47 53.86 35.56
CA GLU A 415 43.40 52.97 34.38
C GLU A 415 41.93 52.76 34.02
N TYR A 416 41.56 53.04 32.77
CA TYR A 416 40.20 52.86 32.27
C TYR A 416 40.15 51.79 31.18
N LEU A 417 39.22 50.84 31.31
CA LEU A 417 39.04 49.75 30.37
C LEU A 417 37.58 49.57 29.98
N ASN A 418 37.32 49.58 28.68
CA ASN A 418 36.03 49.20 28.13
C ASN A 418 36.05 47.71 27.73
N ILE A 419 35.36 46.87 28.50
CA ILE A 419 35.33 45.41 28.37
C ILE A 419 33.86 44.97 28.21
N PRO A 420 33.28 45.10 27.01
CA PRO A 420 31.85 44.85 26.81
C PRO A 420 31.50 43.37 26.93
N PHE A 421 30.45 43.06 27.70
CA PHE A 421 29.93 41.70 27.80
C PHE A 421 29.14 41.29 26.56
N LYS A 422 29.52 40.14 25.97
CA LYS A 422 28.92 39.61 24.73
C LYS A 422 28.05 38.37 24.96
N GLY A 423 27.55 38.17 26.18
CA GLY A 423 26.62 37.08 26.53
C GLY A 423 27.26 35.73 26.85
N ASN A 424 28.58 35.57 26.71
CA ASN A 424 29.29 34.34 27.09
C ASN A 424 30.02 34.53 28.43
N THR A 425 29.46 33.94 29.49
CA THR A 425 29.95 34.05 30.88
C THR A 425 31.38 33.52 31.05
N ASN A 426 31.74 32.44 30.36
CA ASN A 426 33.07 31.83 30.43
C ASN A 426 34.15 32.73 29.83
N THR A 427 33.95 33.16 28.58
CA THR A 427 34.88 34.04 27.90
C THR A 427 35.09 35.33 28.70
N TYR A 428 34.01 35.88 29.25
CA TYR A 428 34.09 37.07 30.08
C TYR A 428 34.86 36.83 31.38
N ALA A 429 34.61 35.70 32.05
CA ALA A 429 35.36 35.33 33.25
C ALA A 429 36.87 35.20 32.99
N ILE A 430 37.29 34.66 31.85
CA ILE A 430 38.70 34.58 31.46
C ILE A 430 39.29 35.98 31.28
N ILE A 431 38.58 36.90 30.62
CA ILE A 431 39.03 38.28 30.42
C ILE A 431 39.23 38.99 31.76
N ILE A 432 38.24 38.90 32.66
CA ILE A 432 38.32 39.54 33.97
C ILE A 432 39.41 38.89 34.85
N ARG A 433 39.61 37.57 34.81
CA ARG A 433 40.73 36.93 35.54
C ARG A 433 42.08 37.43 35.05
N ASN A 434 42.25 37.59 33.73
CA ASN A 434 43.48 38.15 33.17
C ASN A 434 43.66 39.63 33.53
N LEU A 435 42.57 40.39 33.66
CA LEU A 435 42.60 41.76 34.20
C LEU A 435 43.14 41.77 35.64
N PHE A 436 42.54 41.02 36.56
CA PHE A 436 43.03 40.95 37.94
C PHE A 436 44.49 40.47 38.03
N ARG A 437 44.90 39.53 37.17
CA ARG A 437 46.29 39.06 37.09
C ARG A 437 47.26 40.16 36.67
N ARG A 438 46.86 41.08 35.79
CA ARG A 438 47.67 42.26 35.42
C ARG A 438 47.96 43.17 36.62
N HIS A 439 47.08 43.19 37.61
CA HIS A 439 47.26 43.88 38.89
C HIS A 439 47.81 42.96 40.00
N HIS A 440 48.50 41.87 39.64
CA HIS A 440 49.12 40.92 40.57
C HIS A 440 48.13 40.17 41.49
N ILE A 441 46.84 40.11 41.14
CA ILE A 441 45.83 39.38 41.89
C ILE A 441 45.51 38.06 41.19
N ILE A 442 45.68 36.95 41.89
CA ILE A 442 45.42 35.62 41.36
C ILE A 442 44.05 35.15 41.85
N ILE A 443 43.10 35.04 40.92
CA ILE A 443 41.81 34.42 41.17
C ILE A 443 41.96 32.90 41.09
N SER A 444 41.81 32.21 42.23
CA SER A 444 41.99 30.76 42.36
C SER A 444 40.70 29.95 42.17
N SER A 445 39.54 30.60 42.13
CA SER A 445 38.25 29.94 41.89
C SER A 445 38.07 29.53 40.43
N ASP A 446 37.39 28.39 40.25
CA ASP A 446 36.99 27.92 38.94
C ASP A 446 35.65 28.54 38.52
N GLU A 447 35.38 28.50 37.20
CA GLU A 447 34.21 29.11 36.57
C GLU A 447 32.88 28.60 37.12
N ARG A 448 32.79 27.30 37.44
CA ARG A 448 31.53 26.73 37.94
C ARG A 448 31.21 27.31 39.31
N THR A 449 32.19 27.35 40.19
CA THR A 449 32.04 27.94 41.54
C THR A 449 31.68 29.42 41.48
N ASP A 450 32.26 30.17 40.53
CA ASP A 450 31.95 31.59 40.33
C ASP A 450 30.52 31.78 39.82
N ASN A 451 30.09 31.03 38.80
CA ASN A 451 28.74 31.07 38.27
C ASN A 451 27.68 30.70 39.32
N GLU A 452 27.94 29.68 40.14
CA GLU A 452 27.05 29.27 41.24
C GLU A 452 26.91 30.40 42.28
N THR A 453 28.02 31.04 42.66
CA THR A 453 28.04 32.16 43.61
C THR A 453 27.30 33.38 43.05
N ILE A 454 27.55 33.74 41.80
CA ILE A 454 26.90 34.87 41.11
C ILE A 454 25.40 34.62 40.97
N ASN A 455 24.98 33.39 40.68
CA ASN A 455 23.55 33.04 40.63
C ASN A 455 22.87 33.21 42.00
N GLU A 456 23.53 32.83 43.10
CA GLU A 456 23.01 33.09 44.45
C GLU A 456 22.97 34.58 44.80
N MET A 457 23.98 35.35 44.36
CA MET A 457 23.97 36.81 44.48
C MET A 457 22.80 37.42 43.70
N PHE A 458 22.56 36.98 42.47
CA PHE A 458 21.43 37.41 41.65
C PHE A 458 20.08 37.10 42.29
N LYS A 459 19.89 35.88 42.81
CA LYS A 459 18.66 35.52 43.52
C LYS A 459 18.42 36.39 44.76
N LYS A 460 19.48 36.77 45.48
CA LYS A 460 19.38 37.67 46.64
C LYS A 460 19.07 39.11 46.23
N TRP A 461 19.82 39.64 45.27
CA TRP A 461 19.62 40.98 44.70
C TRP A 461 18.18 41.16 44.18
N ARG A 462 17.65 40.16 43.50
CA ARG A 462 16.28 40.20 42.99
C ARG A 462 15.19 40.03 44.06
N ARG A 463 15.53 39.65 45.30
CA ARG A 463 14.56 39.64 46.42
C ARG A 463 14.51 40.97 47.15
N THR A 464 15.53 41.81 46.97
CA THR A 464 15.63 43.13 47.59
C THR A 464 15.01 44.25 46.74
N TYR A 465 14.65 43.95 45.49
CA TYR A 465 13.85 44.76 44.57
C TYR A 465 12.56 44.00 44.24
#